data_AF-A0A821QTA1-F1
#
_entry.id   AF-A0A821QTA1-F1
#
_cell.length_a   1.000
_cell.length_b   1.000
_cell.length_c   1.000
_cell.angle_alpha   90.00
_cell.angle_beta   90.00
_cell.angle_gamma   90.00
#
_symmetry.space_group_name_H-M   'P 1'
#
loop_
_entity.id
_entity.type
_entity.pdbx_description
1 polymer ?
#
loop_
_entity_poly.entity_id
_entity_poly.type
_entity_poly.pdbx_seq_one_letter_code
_entity_poly.pdbx_strand_id
1 'polypeptide(L)'
;MGCQLGKLASSERRSGDTVLNEGPPPKTDPRLPLTAKQKYSMVASWKGISRAMEKTGICMFIKTASRAVNSYQKGVHNYCFI
;
A
#
# COMPACT_ATOMS: atom_id res chain seq x y z
N MET A 1 23.82 -22.61 36.31
CA MET A 1 24.67 -21.78 35.43
C MET A 1 23.76 -20.88 34.62
N GLY A 2 23.67 -19.60 34.99
CA GLY A 2 22.66 -18.65 34.52
C GLY A 2 22.94 -18.08 33.13
N CYS A 3 21.89 -18.00 32.33
CA CYS A 3 21.88 -17.51 30.95
C CYS A 3 22.37 -16.06 30.81
N GLN A 4 23.32 -15.82 29.91
CA GLN A 4 23.86 -14.49 29.57
C GLN A 4 23.05 -13.71 28.52
N LEU A 5 21.83 -14.15 28.17
CA LEU A 5 21.04 -13.54 27.08
C LEU A 5 20.32 -12.23 27.47
N GLY A 6 20.25 -11.88 28.75
CA GLY A 6 19.61 -10.63 29.22
C GLY A 6 20.46 -9.37 29.07
N LYS A 7 21.80 -9.48 28.90
CA LYS A 7 22.71 -8.32 28.92
C LYS A 7 22.85 -7.60 27.58
N LEU A 8 22.40 -8.18 26.47
CA LEU A 8 22.35 -7.48 25.17
C LEU A 8 21.03 -6.72 24.96
N ALA A 9 19.94 -7.12 25.63
CA ALA A 9 18.65 -6.45 25.52
C ALA A 9 18.57 -5.11 26.29
N SER A 10 19.50 -4.85 27.22
CA SER A 10 19.46 -3.65 28.07
C SER A 10 20.46 -2.55 27.68
N SER A 11 21.30 -2.78 26.66
CA SER A 11 22.30 -1.80 26.20
C SER A 11 21.89 -1.03 24.94
N GLU A 12 20.61 -1.05 24.56
CA GLU A 12 20.03 -0.17 23.54
C GLU A 12 18.83 0.58 24.15
N ARG A 13 19.06 1.29 25.25
CA ARG A 13 18.08 2.26 25.77
C ARG A 13 18.29 3.60 25.06
N ARG A 14 17.23 4.04 24.38
CA ARG A 14 16.81 5.44 24.16
C ARG A 14 17.65 6.28 23.19
N SER A 15 17.13 6.47 21.98
CA SER A 15 17.17 7.76 21.29
C SER A 15 16.07 7.83 20.21
N GLY A 16 15.25 8.89 20.25
CA GLY A 16 14.39 9.34 19.14
C GLY A 16 13.06 8.59 18.98
N ASP A 17 12.04 8.96 19.75
CA ASP A 17 10.92 9.72 19.17
C ASP A 17 11.39 10.67 18.05
N THR A 18 11.39 10.15 16.82
CA THR A 18 11.53 10.99 15.64
C THR A 18 10.51 10.50 14.62
N VAL A 19 9.39 11.20 14.62
CA VAL A 19 8.55 11.45 13.43
C VAL A 19 9.49 11.75 12.27
N LEU A 20 9.86 10.74 11.48
CA LEU A 20 10.72 10.92 10.32
C LEU A 20 10.06 10.29 9.09
N ASN A 21 9.53 11.21 8.30
CA ASN A 21 9.55 11.18 6.85
C ASN A 21 8.52 10.25 6.21
N GLU A 22 7.28 10.76 6.14
CA GLU A 22 6.28 10.44 5.11
C GLU A 22 6.78 10.90 3.73
N GLY A 23 7.96 10.45 3.33
CA GLY A 23 8.42 10.49 1.96
C GLY A 23 7.86 9.26 1.25
N PRO A 24 7.28 9.38 0.03
CA PRO A 24 6.87 8.20 -0.70
C PRO A 24 8.06 7.26 -0.82
N PRO A 25 7.91 5.97 -0.45
CA PRO A 25 9.00 5.02 -0.52
C PRO A 25 9.60 5.05 -1.93
N PRO A 26 10.93 4.98 -2.08
CA PRO A 26 11.57 4.97 -3.39
C PRO A 26 10.91 3.90 -4.25
N LYS A 27 10.57 4.24 -5.50
CA LYS A 27 9.91 3.35 -6.45
C LYS A 27 10.75 2.08 -6.58
N THR A 28 10.37 1.07 -5.83
CA THR A 28 11.00 -0.24 -5.85
C THR A 28 10.60 -0.89 -7.17
N ASP A 29 11.54 -1.48 -7.90
CA ASP A 29 11.24 -2.16 -9.16
C ASP A 29 10.10 -3.16 -8.92
N PRO A 30 8.95 -3.05 -9.61
CA PRO A 30 7.79 -3.91 -9.40
C PRO A 30 8.07 -5.39 -9.73
N ARG A 31 9.21 -5.71 -10.37
CA ARG A 31 9.65 -7.09 -10.59
C ARG A 31 10.30 -7.72 -9.36
N LEU A 32 10.68 -6.93 -8.37
CA LEU A 32 11.25 -7.45 -7.13
C LEU A 32 10.17 -8.21 -6.34
N PRO A 33 10.53 -9.35 -5.73
CA PRO A 33 9.59 -10.09 -4.91
C PRO A 33 9.09 -9.22 -3.75
N LEU A 34 7.77 -9.25 -3.52
CA LEU A 34 7.12 -8.56 -2.41
C LEU A 34 7.80 -8.89 -1.08
N THR A 35 8.20 -7.87 -0.32
CA THR A 35 8.78 -8.02 1.01
C THR A 35 7.77 -8.60 2.00
N ALA A 36 8.23 -9.22 3.08
CA ALA A 36 7.36 -9.79 4.11
C ALA A 36 6.39 -8.74 4.70
N LYS A 37 6.87 -7.50 4.91
CA LYS A 37 6.05 -6.37 5.39
C LYS A 37 4.96 -5.99 4.41
N GLN A 38 5.27 -5.94 3.10
CA GLN A 38 4.28 -5.64 2.06
C GLN A 38 3.23 -6.74 1.95
N LYS A 39 3.64 -8.01 1.99
CA LYS A 39 2.71 -9.16 2.00
C LYS A 39 1.76 -9.09 3.19
N TYR A 40 2.27 -8.81 4.39
CA TYR A 40 1.45 -8.66 5.59
C TYR A 40 0.43 -7.52 5.45
N SER A 41 0.88 -6.34 5.00
CA SER A 41 0.00 -5.18 4.80
C SER A 41 -1.12 -5.47 3.79
N MET A 42 -0.79 -6.13 2.69
CA MET A 42 -1.76 -6.53 1.67
C MET A 42 -2.78 -7.52 2.22
N VAL A 43 -2.34 -8.57 2.92
CA VAL A 43 -3.24 -9.56 3.52
C VAL A 43 -4.10 -8.94 4.62
N ALA A 44 -3.54 -8.05 5.44
CA ALA A 44 -4.26 -7.37 6.51
C ALA A 44 -5.40 -6.48 5.97
N SER A 45 -5.10 -5.64 4.97
CA SER A 45 -6.10 -4.78 4.31
C SER A 45 -7.13 -5.58 3.52
N TRP A 46 -6.72 -6.68 2.90
CA TRP A 46 -7.61 -7.55 2.12
C TRP A 46 -8.66 -8.26 2.98
N LYS A 47 -8.35 -8.61 4.23
CA LYS A 47 -9.31 -9.28 5.14
C LYS A 47 -10.62 -8.53 5.33
N GLY A 48 -10.60 -7.19 5.30
CA GLY A 48 -11.80 -6.37 5.41
C GLY A 48 -12.61 -6.37 4.10
N ILE A 49 -11.91 -6.25 2.97
CA ILE A 49 -12.50 -6.22 1.63
C ILE A 49 -13.14 -7.57 1.29
N SER A 50 -12.47 -8.68 1.63
CA SER A 50 -12.95 -10.02 1.31
C SER A 50 -14.26 -10.40 2.01
N ARG A 51 -14.61 -9.73 3.11
CA ARG A 51 -15.88 -9.93 3.81
C ARG A 51 -17.06 -9.21 3.15
N ALA A 52 -16.80 -8.15 2.40
CA ALA A 52 -17.81 -7.32 1.75
C ALA A 52 -17.62 -7.31 0.22
N MET A 53 -17.23 -8.45 -0.35
CA MET A 53 -16.84 -8.59 -1.77
C MET A 53 -17.89 -8.07 -2.74
N GLU A 54 -19.17 -8.36 -2.50
CA GLU A 54 -20.25 -7.93 -3.39
C GLU A 54 -20.38 -6.41 -3.44
N LYS A 55 -20.52 -5.76 -2.28
CA LYS A 55 -20.62 -4.29 -2.18
C LYS A 55 -19.36 -3.60 -2.71
N THR A 56 -18.18 -4.08 -2.32
CA THR A 56 -16.91 -3.51 -2.79
C THR A 56 -16.73 -3.70 -4.30
N GLY A 57 -17.13 -4.87 -4.84
CA GLY A 57 -17.09 -5.18 -6.26
C GLY A 57 -17.97 -4.25 -7.09
N ILE A 58 -19.22 -4.02 -6.66
CA ILE A 58 -20.15 -3.08 -7.31
C ILE A 58 -19.54 -1.67 -7.34
N CYS A 59 -19.05 -1.19 -6.19
CA CYS A 59 -18.40 0.13 -6.13
C CYS A 59 -17.17 0.23 -7.03
N MET A 60 -16.33 -0.81 -7.09
CA MET A 60 -15.15 -0.84 -7.97
C MET A 60 -15.53 -0.87 -9.45
N PHE A 61 -16.56 -1.65 -9.80
CA PHE A 61 -17.04 -1.78 -11.17
C PHE A 61 -17.55 -0.43 -11.70
N ILE A 62 -18.48 0.20 -10.96
CA ILE A 62 -19.04 1.51 -11.33
C ILE A 62 -17.92 2.55 -11.44
N LYS A 63 -17.01 2.60 -10.46
CA LYS A 63 -15.92 3.58 -10.44
C LYS A 63 -14.94 3.41 -11.60
N THR A 64 -14.67 2.17 -12.00
CA THR A 64 -13.79 1.88 -13.14
C THR A 64 -14.47 2.21 -14.46
N ALA A 65 -15.75 1.85 -14.60
CA ALA A 65 -16.55 2.21 -15.77
C ALA A 65 -16.64 3.74 -15.95
N SER A 66 -16.97 4.47 -14.89
CA SER A 66 -17.04 5.94 -14.93
C SER A 66 -15.69 6.59 -15.24
N ARG A 67 -14.58 6.00 -14.78
CA ARG A 67 -13.23 6.47 -15.11
C ARG A 67 -12.89 6.22 -16.57
N ALA A 68 -13.24 5.06 -17.11
CA ALA A 68 -13.04 4.76 -18.53
C ALA A 68 -13.81 5.73 -19.43
N VAL A 69 -15.06 6.05 -19.08
CA VAL A 69 -15.87 7.05 -19.79
C VAL A 69 -15.26 8.45 -19.71
N ASN A 70 -14.79 8.88 -18.54
CA ASN A 70 -14.15 10.20 -18.37
C ASN A 70 -12.83 10.28 -19.16
N SER A 71 -12.01 9.22 -19.12
CA SER A 71 -10.79 9.12 -19.91
C SER A 71 -11.07 9.13 -21.41
N TYR A 72 -12.12 8.45 -21.86
CA TYR A 72 -12.57 8.50 -23.24
C TYR A 72 -13.00 9.91 -23.64
N GLN A 73 -13.79 10.59 -22.81
CA GLN A 73 -14.24 11.96 -23.10
C GLN A 73 -13.08 12.96 -23.15
N LYS A 74 -12.10 12.84 -22.24
CA LYS A 74 -10.87 13.66 -22.25
C LYS A 74 -9.97 13.33 -23.45
N GLY A 75 -9.93 12.06 -23.87
CA GLY A 75 -9.28 11.65 -25.10
C GLY A 75 -9.92 12.33 -26.30
N VAL A 76 -11.24 12.20 -26.47
CA VAL A 76 -12.00 12.81 -27.58
C VAL A 76 -11.86 14.33 -27.63
N HIS A 77 -11.89 15.03 -26.49
CA HIS A 77 -11.64 16.47 -26.45
C HIS A 77 -10.21 16.88 -26.85
N ASN A 78 -9.20 16.02 -26.61
CA ASN A 78 -7.82 16.26 -27.08
C ASN A 78 -7.65 15.93 -28.57
N TYR A 79 -8.47 15.05 -29.15
CA TYR A 79 -8.43 14.72 -30.58
C TYR A 79 -9.30 15.63 -31.45
N CYS A 80 -10.20 16.44 -30.88
CA CYS A 80 -11.05 17.39 -31.63
C CYS A 80 -10.39 18.78 -31.81
N PHE A 81 -9.18 18.98 -31.30
CA PHE A 81 -8.42 20.24 -31.37
C PHE A 81 -7.10 20.13 -32.17
N ILE A 82 -6.93 19.05 -32.94
CA ILE A 82 -5.89 18.90 -33.97
C ILE A 82 -6.56 18.91 -35.34
#